data_AF-A0A7D9L5T5-F1
#
_entry.id   AF-A0A7D9L5T5-F1
#
_cell.length_a   1.000
_cell.length_b   1.000
_cell.length_c   1.000
_cell.angle_alpha   90.00
_cell.angle_beta   90.00
_cell.angle_gamma   90.00
#
_symmetry.space_group_name_H-M   'P 1'
#
loop_
_entity.id
_entity.type
_entity.pdbx_description
1 polymer ?
#
loop_
_entity_poly.entity_id
_entity_poly.type
_entity_poly.pdbx_seq_one_letter_code
_entity_poly.pdbx_strand_id
1 'polypeptide(L)'
;MAATMSEDEESRVMKLEFQWLLEKQVPSILRKVESVLKACDEKFNNNPQKKTDNGSEKPDKFLLKTPSIDVLKGYVTVNGDSITNAELKLKVPKIANGNIHTYIKEGLPWRLSQ
;
A
#
# COMPACT_ATOMS: atom_id res chain seq x y z
N MET A 1 -38.64 -2.77 41.36
CA MET A 1 -39.33 -1.62 40.76
C MET A 1 -38.48 -1.10 39.63
N ALA A 2 -38.76 -1.53 38.40
CA ALA A 2 -38.18 -0.90 37.22
C ALA A 2 -38.96 0.41 37.02
N ALA A 3 -38.28 1.55 37.13
CA ALA A 3 -38.89 2.83 36.83
C ALA A 3 -39.18 2.87 35.32
N THR A 4 -40.46 2.89 34.95
CA THR A 4 -40.91 3.16 33.59
C THR A 4 -40.65 4.64 33.32
N MET A 5 -39.58 4.95 32.59
CA MET A 5 -39.33 6.32 32.13
C MET A 5 -40.51 6.78 31.27
N SER A 6 -40.89 8.06 31.41
CA SER A 6 -41.93 8.66 30.57
C SER A 6 -41.46 8.70 29.11
N GLU A 7 -42.35 8.44 28.14
CA GLU A 7 -42.03 8.48 26.70
C GLU A 7 -41.38 9.81 26.27
N ASP A 8 -41.75 10.94 26.89
CA ASP A 8 -41.14 12.26 26.65
C ASP A 8 -39.68 12.32 27.11
N GLU A 9 -39.37 11.64 28.22
CA GLU A 9 -38.03 11.58 28.76
C GLU A 9 -37.13 10.64 27.94
N GLU A 10 -37.68 9.52 27.46
CA GLU A 10 -36.99 8.64 26.50
C GLU A 10 -36.67 9.39 25.20
N SER A 11 -37.65 10.14 24.65
CA SER A 11 -37.46 10.93 23.43
C SER A 11 -36.40 12.03 23.61
N ARG A 12 -36.33 12.63 24.80
CA ARG A 12 -35.31 13.63 25.16
C ARG A 12 -33.93 13.02 25.24
N VAL A 13 -33.78 11.88 25.91
CA VAL A 13 -32.51 11.16 26.04
C VAL A 13 -32.01 10.74 24.65
N MET A 14 -32.88 10.21 23.80
CA MET A 14 -32.52 9.80 22.43
C MET A 14 -31.97 10.97 21.60
N LYS A 15 -32.57 12.17 21.71
CA LYS A 15 -32.07 13.37 21.03
C LYS A 15 -30.68 13.79 21.53
N LEU A 16 -30.45 13.71 22.84
CA LEU A 16 -29.15 14.02 23.44
C LEU A 16 -28.07 13.03 23.00
N GLU A 17 -28.38 11.73 22.98
CA GLU A 17 -27.45 10.70 22.51
C GLU A 17 -27.13 10.87 21.01
N PHE A 18 -28.13 11.21 20.20
CA PHE A 18 -27.93 11.48 18.78
C PHE A 18 -27.06 12.73 18.55
N GLN A 19 -27.30 13.80 19.31
CA GLN A 19 -26.46 14.98 19.26
C GLN A 19 -25.02 14.69 19.70
N TRP A 20 -24.83 13.93 20.79
CA TRP A 20 -23.52 13.51 21.25
C TRP A 20 -22.79 12.66 20.19
N LEU A 21 -23.50 11.74 19.53
CA LEU A 21 -22.96 10.93 18.44
C LEU A 21 -22.44 11.80 17.30
N LEU A 22 -23.23 12.79 16.88
CA LEU A 22 -22.86 13.72 15.80
C LEU A 22 -21.69 14.63 16.19
N GLU A 23 -21.64 15.13 17.42
CA GLU A 23 -20.63 16.09 17.85
C GLU A 23 -19.31 15.45 18.30
N LYS A 24 -19.37 14.23 18.85
CA LYS A 24 -18.20 13.57 19.46
C LYS A 24 -17.74 12.37 18.65
N GLN A 25 -18.64 11.46 18.33
CA GLN A 25 -18.26 10.19 17.72
C GLN A 25 -17.93 10.34 16.25
N VAL A 26 -18.73 11.07 15.48
CA VAL A 26 -18.48 11.28 14.04
C VAL A 26 -17.13 11.96 13.79
N PRO A 27 -16.77 13.09 14.44
CA PRO A 27 -15.47 13.72 14.23
C PRO A 27 -14.30 12.85 14.69
N SER A 28 -14.48 12.04 15.73
CA SER A 28 -13.47 11.10 16.20
C SER A 28 -13.15 10.04 15.14
N ILE A 29 -14.18 9.48 14.51
CA ILE A 29 -14.02 8.50 13.42
C ILE A 29 -13.37 9.17 12.19
N LEU A 30 -13.80 10.38 11.82
CA LEU A 30 -13.21 11.10 10.69
C LEU A 30 -11.71 11.37 10.90
N ARG A 31 -11.29 11.76 12.11
CA ARG A 31 -9.86 11.91 12.45
C ARG A 31 -9.10 10.59 12.36
N LYS A 32 -9.73 9.49 12.74
CA LYS A 32 -9.11 8.16 12.61
C LYS A 32 -8.95 7.76 11.14
N VAL A 33 -9.94 8.04 10.30
CA VAL A 33 -9.83 7.84 8.84
C VAL A 33 -8.72 8.71 8.26
N GLU A 34 -8.68 9.99 8.65
CA GLU A 34 -7.62 10.92 8.23
C GLU A 34 -6.22 10.41 8.63
N SER A 35 -6.06 9.90 9.86
CA SER A 35 -4.75 9.39 10.30
C SER A 35 -4.31 8.15 9.51
N VAL A 36 -5.25 7.26 9.19
CA VAL A 36 -4.98 6.08 8.35
C VAL A 36 -4.61 6.51 6.93
N LEU A 37 -5.34 7.47 6.34
CA LEU A 37 -5.04 7.98 5.01
C LEU A 37 -3.66 8.65 4.96
N LYS A 38 -3.30 9.47 5.96
CA LYS A 38 -1.96 10.06 6.06
C LYS A 38 -0.87 9.00 6.20
N ALA A 39 -1.09 7.98 7.04
CA ALA A 39 -0.13 6.88 7.18
C ALA A 39 0.04 6.06 5.89
N CYS A 40 -1.00 5.93 5.08
CA CYS A 40 -0.90 5.34 3.75
C CYS A 40 -0.12 6.24 2.80
N ASP A 41 -0.48 7.53 2.72
CA ASP A 41 0.20 8.51 1.87
C ASP A 41 1.70 8.59 2.18
N GLU A 42 2.09 8.61 3.45
CA GLU A 42 3.51 8.60 3.85
C GLU A 42 4.26 7.36 3.36
N LYS A 43 3.60 6.20 3.32
CA LYS A 43 4.19 4.96 2.82
C LYS A 43 4.32 4.94 1.30
N PHE A 44 3.38 5.54 0.57
CA PHE A 44 3.34 5.53 -0.89
C PHE A 44 4.12 6.69 -1.53
N ASN A 45 3.96 7.91 -1.02
CA ASN A 45 4.52 9.13 -1.60
C ASN A 45 5.81 9.60 -0.91
N ASN A 46 5.91 9.49 0.42
CA ASN A 46 7.07 10.00 1.18
C ASN A 46 8.18 8.98 1.41
N ASN A 47 8.08 7.79 0.82
CA ASN A 47 9.12 6.76 0.90
C ASN A 47 9.82 6.44 -0.44
N PRO A 48 10.34 7.42 -1.22
CA PRO A 48 11.37 7.08 -2.21
C PRO A 48 12.72 6.76 -1.55
N GLN A 49 12.98 7.27 -0.34
CA GLN A 49 14.27 7.13 0.34
C GLN A 49 14.11 7.28 1.86
N LYS A 50 13.75 6.21 2.57
CA LYS A 50 14.14 6.11 3.98
C LYS A 50 15.67 6.03 4.03
N LYS A 51 16.30 7.19 4.15
CA LYS A 51 17.67 7.31 4.64
C LYS A 51 17.68 6.71 6.03
N THR A 52 18.12 5.46 6.12
CA THR A 52 18.54 4.90 7.39
C THR A 52 19.73 5.74 7.87
N ASP A 53 19.84 5.94 9.19
CA ASP A 53 20.96 6.65 9.84
C ASP A 53 22.34 5.99 9.53
N ASN A 54 22.32 4.83 8.86
CA ASN A 54 23.49 4.08 8.37
C ASN A 54 23.66 4.11 6.84
N GLY A 55 23.03 5.05 6.12
CA GLY A 55 23.33 5.30 4.70
C GLY A 55 23.01 4.17 3.72
N SER A 56 22.28 3.14 4.14
CA SER A 56 21.86 2.05 3.24
C SER A 56 20.36 2.18 2.95
N GLU A 57 20.09 2.63 1.74
CA GLU A 57 18.78 2.57 1.08
C GLU A 57 18.45 1.09 0.88
N LYS A 58 17.31 0.62 1.40
CA LYS A 58 16.87 -0.77 1.19
C LYS A 58 15.69 -0.75 0.22
N PRO A 59 15.94 -0.72 -1.09
CA PRO A 59 14.87 -0.74 -2.06
C PRO A 59 14.15 -2.11 -2.04
N ASP A 60 12.86 -2.12 -2.34
CA ASP A 60 12.07 -3.36 -2.34
C ASP A 60 12.44 -4.20 -3.56
N LYS A 61 13.25 -5.24 -3.33
CA LYS A 61 13.72 -6.17 -4.36
C LYS A 61 12.88 -7.44 -4.36
N PHE A 62 12.12 -7.63 -5.42
CA PHE A 62 11.26 -8.78 -5.64
C PHE A 62 11.94 -9.80 -6.54
N LEU A 63 11.83 -11.08 -6.20
CA LEU A 63 12.20 -12.19 -7.07
C LEU A 63 10.95 -12.67 -7.81
N LEU A 64 10.90 -12.47 -9.12
CA LEU A 64 9.89 -13.03 -10.00
C LEU A 64 10.39 -14.39 -10.51
N LYS A 65 9.65 -15.45 -10.26
CA LYS A 65 9.99 -16.80 -10.74
C LYS A 65 8.73 -17.59 -11.11
N THR A 66 8.79 -18.34 -12.19
CA THR A 66 7.71 -19.28 -12.55
C THR A 66 7.73 -20.54 -11.68
N PRO A 67 6.57 -21.18 -11.42
CA PRO A 67 6.50 -22.46 -10.71
C PRO A 67 7.21 -23.59 -11.47
N SER A 68 7.15 -23.58 -12.81
CA SER A 68 8.01 -24.45 -13.62
C SER A 68 9.43 -23.92 -13.58
N ILE A 69 10.34 -24.75 -13.11
CA ILE A 69 11.79 -24.51 -13.13
C ILE A 69 12.19 -24.13 -14.57
N ASP A 70 12.84 -22.97 -14.68
CA ASP A 70 13.57 -22.46 -15.86
C ASP A 70 12.85 -21.61 -16.92
N VAL A 71 11.54 -21.33 -16.87
CA VAL A 71 10.92 -20.49 -17.93
C VAL A 71 11.19 -18.99 -17.73
N LEU A 72 11.06 -18.49 -16.51
CA LEU A 72 11.28 -17.08 -16.17
C LEU A 72 11.85 -16.96 -14.76
N LYS A 73 12.97 -16.24 -14.63
CA LYS A 73 13.54 -15.81 -13.36
C LYS A 73 14.02 -14.37 -13.48
N GLY A 74 13.67 -13.51 -12.54
CA GLY A 74 14.15 -12.14 -12.57
C GLY A 74 14.03 -11.42 -11.24
N TYR A 75 14.79 -10.34 -11.12
CA TYR A 75 14.76 -9.45 -9.97
C TYR A 75 14.20 -8.11 -10.39
N VAL A 76 13.26 -7.58 -9.63
CA VAL A 76 12.65 -6.27 -9.88
C VAL A 76 12.77 -5.43 -8.63
N THR A 77 13.25 -4.21 -8.78
CA THR A 77 13.43 -3.23 -7.73
C THR A 77 12.38 -2.15 -7.92
N VAL A 78 11.47 -2.04 -6.97
CA VAL A 78 10.34 -1.10 -7.01
C VAL A 78 10.55 -0.04 -5.94
N ASN A 79 10.45 1.23 -6.35
CA ASN A 79 10.50 2.38 -5.46
C ASN A 79 9.21 3.18 -5.65
N GLY A 80 8.32 3.16 -4.66
CA GLY A 80 7.03 3.84 -4.75
C GLY A 80 6.20 3.36 -5.94
N ASP A 81 5.93 4.26 -6.89
CA ASP A 81 5.17 4.00 -8.10
C ASP A 81 6.04 3.61 -9.32
N SER A 82 7.36 3.42 -9.13
CA SER A 82 8.30 3.31 -10.25
C SER A 82 9.22 2.10 -10.11
N ILE A 83 9.36 1.33 -11.19
CA ILE A 83 10.38 0.28 -11.31
C ILE A 83 11.70 0.94 -11.70
N THR A 84 12.67 0.94 -10.80
CA THR A 84 13.97 1.60 -11.01
C THR A 84 15.03 0.68 -11.59
N ASN A 85 14.94 -0.62 -11.30
CA ASN A 85 15.82 -1.63 -11.86
C ASN A 85 15.05 -2.93 -12.04
N ALA A 86 15.17 -3.58 -13.20
CA ALA A 86 14.66 -4.92 -13.39
C ALA A 86 15.66 -5.71 -14.24
N GLU A 87 15.83 -6.98 -13.90
CA GLU A 87 16.66 -7.94 -14.61
C GLU A 87 15.85 -9.23 -14.78
N LEU A 88 15.52 -9.61 -16.02
CA LEU A 88 14.74 -10.81 -16.33
C LEU A 88 15.54 -11.76 -17.22
N LYS A 89 15.51 -13.04 -16.88
CA LYS A 89 16.04 -14.16 -17.66
C LYS A 89 14.88 -15.06 -18.06
N LEU A 90 14.69 -15.21 -19.36
CA LEU A 90 13.61 -16.02 -19.94
C LEU A 90 14.22 -17.15 -20.77
N LYS A 91 13.72 -18.37 -20.62
CA LYS A 91 14.07 -19.49 -21.49
C LYS A 91 12.90 -19.76 -22.42
N VAL A 92 13.09 -19.47 -23.70
CA VAL A 92 12.07 -19.65 -24.73
C VAL A 92 12.22 -21.04 -25.36
N PRO A 93 11.27 -21.98 -25.16
CA PRO A 93 11.45 -23.38 -25.55
C PRO A 93 11.62 -23.64 -27.05
N LYS A 94 11.16 -22.71 -27.89
CA LYS A 94 11.14 -22.85 -29.37
C LYS A 94 12.34 -22.18 -30.07
N ILE A 95 13.24 -21.55 -29.32
CA ILE A 95 14.40 -20.84 -29.86
C ILE A 95 15.66 -21.62 -29.46
N ALA A 96 16.48 -22.03 -30.44
CA ALA A 96 17.79 -22.63 -30.17
C ALA A 96 18.67 -21.59 -29.44
N ASN A 97 19.27 -21.97 -28.30
CA ASN A 97 19.91 -21.04 -27.35
C ASN A 97 18.96 -19.94 -26.81
N GLY A 98 17.67 -20.23 -26.67
CA GLY A 98 16.59 -19.30 -26.32
C GLY A 98 16.61 -18.66 -24.93
N ASN A 99 17.79 -18.49 -24.33
CA ASN A 99 17.96 -17.71 -23.11
C ASN A 99 18.00 -16.22 -23.46
N ILE A 100 16.90 -15.53 -23.21
CA ILE A 100 16.78 -14.09 -23.42
C ILE A 100 17.01 -13.38 -22.10
N HIS A 101 17.89 -12.38 -22.14
CA HIS A 101 18.16 -11.50 -21.02
C HIS A 101 17.66 -10.10 -21.32
N THR A 102 16.84 -9.55 -20.43
CA THR A 102 16.29 -8.20 -20.57
C THR A 102 16.42 -7.45 -19.27
N TYR A 103 16.61 -6.14 -19.35
CA TYR A 103 16.77 -5.28 -18.19
C TYR A 103 16.20 -3.88 -18.44
N ILE A 104 15.85 -3.19 -17.36
CA ILE A 104 15.53 -1.75 -17.41
C ILE A 104 16.84 -0.97 -17.34
N LYS A 105 17.06 -0.09 -18.33
CA LYS A 105 18.25 0.74 -18.41
C LYS A 105 18.32 1.69 -17.21
N GLU A 106 19.49 1.78 -16.60
CA GLU A 106 19.74 2.70 -15.48
C GLU A 106 19.43 4.15 -15.87
N GLY A 107 18.78 4.88 -14.96
CA GLY A 107 18.35 6.26 -15.18
C GLY A 107 17.05 6.44 -15.97
N LEU A 108 16.43 5.36 -16.44
CA LEU A 108 15.12 5.38 -17.11
C LEU A 108 14.10 4.53 -16.33
N PRO A 109 13.61 5.01 -15.17
CA PRO A 109 12.64 4.26 -14.38
C PRO A 109 11.32 4.11 -15.14
N TRP A 110 10.67 2.96 -14.98
CA TRP A 110 9.35 2.70 -15.53
C TRP A 110 8.27 2.97 -14.49
N ARG A 111 7.52 4.05 -14.68
CA ARG A 111 6.37 4.40 -13.84
C ARG A 111 5.19 3.45 -14.05
N LEU A 112 4.64 2.95 -12.96
CA LEU A 112 3.42 2.14 -12.89
C LEU A 112 2.21 3.07 -12.83
N SER A 113 1.25 2.90 -13.74
CA SER A 113 0.09 3.78 -13.88
C SER A 113 -1.17 3.29 -13.15
N GLN A 114 -1.02 2.28 -12.30
CA GLN A 114 -2.15 1.55 -11.71
C GLN A 114 -2.86 2.37 -10.63
#